data_AF-A0A523VZZ5-F1
#
_entry.id   AF-A0A523VZZ5-F1
#
_cell.length_a   1.000
_cell.length_b   1.000
_cell.length_c   1.000
_cell.angle_alpha   90.00
_cell.angle_beta   90.00
_cell.angle_gamma   90.00
#
_symmetry.space_group_name_H-M   'P 1'
#
loop_
_entity.id
_entity.type
_entity.pdbx_description
1 polymer ?
#
loop_
_entity_poly.entity_id
_entity_poly.type
_entity_poly.pdbx_seq_one_letter_code
_entity_poly.pdbx_strand_id
1 'polypeptide(L)'
;MEENLQFVYEKEYWYISAFINTNQFIGETKAEEIEALLLEKLKNLSEVDLKKAYNFLEKYPKPEEKKKVLENMAKSITIECDWEPFFQNFPYTDENNPYTEDNKDLTYNTLGYFKLEVEYFRNEPFQKESLTPDLIQQIPFITIDILKEFSKRKENQYLLLDIESPIYVFVISKKLKPMEVQWTEENINRYKKSIGTWTQIYSGQWTDYSDELFERRTKKNLSNRVTELHFIQRNSGFIYMVQKNYETEFGYMYQRLLNPTPQIRAVLFALMSINNSLDVLFMKRYSDVFMSLEQIEEKTKN
;
A
#
# COMPACT_ATOMS: atom_id res chain seq x y z
N MET A 1 -21.08 8.53 28.65
CA MET A 1 -20.23 9.46 27.87
C MET A 1 -19.22 8.60 27.13
N GLU A 2 -19.29 8.50 25.81
CA GLU A 2 -18.20 7.90 25.03
C GLU A 2 -16.98 8.81 25.20
N GLU A 3 -15.94 8.34 25.88
CA GLU A 3 -14.63 8.98 25.83
C GLU A 3 -14.12 8.88 24.39
N ASN A 4 -14.10 10.00 23.67
CA ASN A 4 -13.55 10.05 22.32
C ASN A 4 -12.02 9.92 22.38
N LEU A 5 -11.56 8.67 22.35
CA LEU A 5 -10.15 8.34 22.18
C LEU A 5 -9.73 8.55 20.73
N GLN A 6 -8.63 9.28 20.53
CA GLN A 6 -8.07 9.57 19.22
C GLN A 6 -6.60 9.15 19.13
N PHE A 7 -6.27 8.38 18.08
CA PHE A 7 -4.89 8.14 17.66
C PHE A 7 -4.39 9.34 16.85
N VAL A 8 -3.17 9.79 17.15
CA VAL A 8 -2.50 10.84 16.37
C VAL A 8 -1.60 10.18 15.36
N TYR A 9 -1.80 10.51 14.09
CA TYR A 9 -0.97 10.06 12.98
C TYR A 9 0.51 10.40 13.20
N GLU A 10 1.41 9.47 12.85
CA GLU A 10 2.85 9.72 12.82
C GLU A 10 3.40 9.72 11.39
N LYS A 11 3.34 8.57 10.71
CA LYS A 11 3.82 8.34 9.33
C LYS A 11 3.23 7.07 8.73
N GLU A 12 3.53 6.82 7.45
CA GLU A 12 3.09 5.64 6.71
C GLU A 12 4.24 4.96 5.98
N TYR A 13 4.07 3.66 5.74
CA TYR A 13 4.89 2.91 4.80
C TYR A 13 4.01 2.29 3.74
N TRP A 14 4.28 2.65 2.49
CA TRP A 14 3.56 2.14 1.33
C TRP A 14 4.41 1.14 0.58
N TYR A 15 3.77 0.11 0.05
CA TYR A 15 4.46 -0.93 -0.68
C TYR A 15 3.74 -1.27 -1.98
N ILE A 16 4.53 -1.33 -3.04
CA ILE A 16 4.07 -1.62 -4.40
C ILE A 16 5.01 -2.68 -4.99
N SER A 17 4.50 -3.89 -5.18
CA SER A 17 5.26 -4.97 -5.80
C SER A 17 5.61 -4.62 -7.24
N ALA A 18 6.77 -5.07 -7.71
CA ALA A 18 7.15 -4.85 -9.10
C ALA A 18 8.10 -5.92 -9.63
N PHE A 19 8.07 -6.09 -10.95
CA PHE A 19 9.14 -6.72 -11.72
C PHE A 19 9.98 -5.66 -12.42
N ILE A 20 11.29 -5.85 -12.42
CA ILE A 20 12.24 -5.00 -13.15
C ILE A 20 13.13 -5.88 -14.02
N ASN A 21 13.42 -5.43 -15.24
CA ASN A 21 14.56 -5.92 -16.00
C ASN A 21 15.80 -5.09 -15.67
N THR A 22 16.65 -5.62 -14.80
CA THR A 22 17.84 -4.89 -14.32
C THR A 22 18.93 -4.74 -15.39
N ASN A 23 18.81 -5.42 -16.54
CA ASN A 23 19.67 -5.16 -17.69
C ASN A 23 19.29 -3.87 -18.43
N GLN A 24 18.07 -3.37 -18.21
CA GLN A 24 17.54 -2.16 -18.85
C GLN A 24 17.48 -0.99 -17.88
N PHE A 25 17.13 -1.24 -16.61
CA PHE A 25 16.97 -0.21 -15.58
C PHE A 25 17.76 -0.50 -14.31
N ILE A 26 18.14 0.57 -13.62
CA ILE A 26 18.62 0.54 -12.24
C ILE A 26 17.40 0.83 -11.35
N GLY A 27 17.11 -0.05 -10.38
CA GLY A 27 15.91 0.05 -9.56
C GLY A 27 15.86 1.31 -8.71
N GLU A 28 17.02 1.73 -8.18
CA GLU A 28 17.19 2.95 -7.39
C GLU A 28 16.86 4.20 -8.20
N THR A 29 17.33 4.29 -9.45
CA THR A 29 16.97 5.41 -10.34
C THR A 29 15.47 5.45 -10.61
N LYS A 30 14.82 4.28 -10.76
CA LYS A 30 13.36 4.24 -10.90
C LYS A 30 12.62 4.62 -9.61
N ALA A 31 13.20 4.35 -8.45
CA ALA A 31 12.65 4.80 -7.17
C ALA A 31 12.68 6.34 -7.08
N GLU A 32 13.80 6.96 -7.46
CA GLU A 32 13.94 8.43 -7.55
C GLU A 32 12.95 9.05 -8.56
N GLU A 33 12.78 8.44 -9.74
CA GLU A 33 11.79 8.89 -10.73
C GLU A 33 10.36 8.83 -10.18
N ILE A 34 10.01 7.74 -9.50
CA ILE A 34 8.70 7.57 -8.85
C ILE A 34 8.51 8.61 -7.75
N GLU A 35 9.51 8.82 -6.88
CA GLU A 35 9.46 9.81 -5.82
C GLU A 35 9.20 11.22 -6.38
N ALA A 36 10.01 11.64 -7.35
CA ALA A 36 9.90 12.95 -7.97
C ALA A 36 8.53 13.15 -8.63
N LEU A 37 8.06 12.14 -9.37
CA LEU A 37 6.73 12.16 -10.00
C LEU A 37 5.63 12.32 -8.96
N LEU A 38 5.65 11.50 -7.91
CA LEU A 38 4.60 11.50 -6.89
C LEU A 38 4.60 12.83 -6.12
N LEU A 39 5.76 13.35 -5.74
CA LEU A 39 5.86 14.65 -5.07
C LEU A 39 5.36 15.79 -5.97
N GLU A 40 5.72 15.79 -7.26
CA GLU A 40 5.24 16.81 -8.21
C GLU A 40 3.71 16.74 -8.36
N LYS A 41 3.16 15.55 -8.59
CA LYS A 41 1.72 15.36 -8.85
C LYS A 41 0.87 15.60 -7.61
N LEU A 42 1.24 15.04 -6.46
CA LEU A 42 0.46 15.13 -5.23
C LEU A 42 0.47 16.56 -4.66
N LYS A 43 1.55 17.32 -4.84
CA LYS A 43 1.57 18.74 -4.40
C LYS A 43 0.77 19.67 -5.32
N ASN A 44 0.50 19.24 -6.55
CA ASN A 44 -0.19 20.02 -7.57
C ASN A 44 -1.50 19.37 -8.04
N LEU A 45 -2.21 18.68 -7.13
CA LEU A 45 -3.50 18.05 -7.46
C LEU A 45 -4.53 19.09 -7.90
N SER A 46 -5.20 18.80 -9.01
CA SER A 46 -6.35 19.56 -9.49
C SER A 46 -7.65 19.09 -8.85
N GLU A 47 -8.72 19.87 -9.01
CA GLU A 47 -10.07 19.43 -8.60
C GLU A 47 -10.51 18.13 -9.31
N VAL A 48 -10.03 17.89 -10.54
CA VAL A 48 -10.34 16.68 -11.30
C VAL A 48 -9.73 15.46 -10.61
N ASP A 49 -8.49 15.57 -10.15
CA ASP A 49 -7.78 14.49 -9.44
C ASP A 49 -8.46 14.17 -8.10
N LEU A 50 -8.98 15.21 -7.44
CA LEU A 50 -9.63 15.11 -6.12
C LEU A 50 -11.10 14.71 -6.19
N LYS A 51 -11.73 14.69 -7.37
CA LYS A 51 -13.17 14.46 -7.54
C LYS A 51 -13.68 13.20 -6.84
N LYS A 52 -12.97 12.07 -7.00
CA LYS A 52 -13.35 10.79 -6.36
C LYS A 52 -13.27 10.89 -4.83
N ALA A 53 -12.20 11.50 -4.33
CA ALA A 53 -11.98 11.70 -2.90
C ALA A 53 -13.04 12.65 -2.30
N TYR A 54 -13.39 13.73 -2.99
CA TYR A 54 -14.42 14.68 -2.55
C TYR A 54 -15.77 14.01 -2.43
N ASN A 55 -16.19 13.27 -3.45
CA ASN A 55 -17.44 12.50 -3.41
C ASN A 55 -17.48 11.49 -2.26
N PHE A 56 -16.33 10.91 -1.90
CA PHE A 56 -16.23 10.01 -0.76
C PHE A 56 -16.41 10.76 0.57
N LEU A 57 -15.76 11.93 0.71
CA LEU A 57 -15.79 12.75 1.91
C LEU A 57 -17.15 13.42 2.19
N GLU A 58 -18.02 13.58 1.18
CA GLU A 58 -19.40 14.09 1.34
C GLU A 58 -20.22 13.29 2.37
N LYS A 59 -19.87 12.02 2.59
CA LYS A 59 -20.57 11.12 3.51
C LYS A 59 -20.23 11.39 4.99
N TYR A 60 -19.22 12.22 5.25
CA TYR A 60 -18.70 12.47 6.59
C TYR A 60 -19.13 13.84 7.14
N PRO A 61 -19.16 14.01 8.47
CA PRO A 61 -19.43 15.31 9.07
C PRO A 61 -18.40 16.36 8.62
N LYS A 62 -18.89 17.57 8.33
CA LYS A 62 -18.09 18.73 7.91
C LYS A 62 -17.21 18.46 6.68
N PRO A 63 -17.82 18.09 5.53
CA PRO A 63 -17.08 17.66 4.35
C PRO A 63 -16.15 18.75 3.82
N GLU A 64 -16.56 20.02 3.83
CA GLU A 64 -15.72 21.15 3.36
C GLU A 64 -14.45 21.34 4.20
N GLU A 65 -14.53 21.17 5.53
CA GLU A 65 -13.34 21.21 6.39
C GLU A 65 -12.40 20.05 6.03
N LYS A 66 -12.94 18.84 5.84
CA LYS A 66 -12.17 17.64 5.46
C LYS A 66 -11.49 17.78 4.09
N LYS A 67 -12.19 18.32 3.09
CA LYS A 67 -11.61 18.59 1.76
C LYS A 67 -10.41 19.53 1.86
N LYS A 68 -10.55 20.63 2.61
CA LYS A 68 -9.44 21.57 2.85
C LYS A 68 -8.26 20.91 3.55
N VAL A 69 -8.50 20.05 4.54
CA VAL A 69 -7.42 19.29 5.19
C VAL A 69 -6.77 18.33 4.21
N LEU A 70 -7.53 17.63 3.36
CA LEU A 70 -6.98 16.74 2.33
C LEU A 70 -6.05 17.49 1.35
N GLU A 71 -6.47 18.66 0.86
CA GLU A 71 -5.64 19.49 -0.02
C GLU A 71 -4.32 19.90 0.66
N ASN A 72 -4.40 20.35 1.92
CA ASN A 72 -3.21 20.73 2.69
C ASN A 72 -2.32 19.51 2.99
N MET A 73 -2.93 18.36 3.24
CA MET A 73 -2.23 17.09 3.46
C MET A 73 -1.42 16.72 2.22
N ALA A 74 -2.02 16.80 1.03
CA ALA A 74 -1.34 16.54 -0.24
C ALA A 74 -0.18 17.54 -0.50
N LYS A 75 -0.36 18.82 -0.19
CA LYS A 75 0.70 19.85 -0.34
C LYS A 75 1.86 19.66 0.64
N SER A 76 1.58 19.20 1.85
CA SER A 76 2.58 19.01 2.91
C SER A 76 3.31 17.67 2.84
N ILE A 77 2.95 16.80 1.88
CA ILE A 77 3.49 15.45 1.79
C ILE A 77 5.01 15.45 1.58
N THR A 78 5.65 14.54 2.29
CA THR A 78 7.03 14.11 2.07
C THR A 78 7.02 12.62 1.77
N ILE A 79 7.82 12.21 0.81
CA ILE A 79 7.93 10.83 0.34
C ILE A 79 9.42 10.56 0.19
N GLU A 80 9.88 9.43 0.73
CA GLU A 80 11.18 8.83 0.45
C GLU A 80 10.92 7.45 -0.16
N CYS A 81 11.40 7.22 -1.39
CA CYS A 81 11.13 6.01 -2.16
C CYS A 81 12.40 5.18 -2.34
N ASP A 82 12.35 3.92 -1.92
CA ASP A 82 13.43 2.95 -2.11
C ASP A 82 12.97 1.77 -2.98
N TRP A 83 13.88 1.27 -3.82
CA TRP A 83 13.73 -0.03 -4.45
C TRP A 83 14.33 -1.12 -3.55
N GLU A 84 13.53 -2.14 -3.22
CA GLU A 84 13.94 -3.25 -2.38
C GLU A 84 13.88 -4.55 -3.23
N PRO A 85 15.01 -4.98 -3.83
CA PRO A 85 15.05 -6.21 -4.60
C PRO A 85 14.85 -7.42 -3.67
N PHE A 86 13.93 -8.32 -4.02
CA PHE A 86 13.65 -9.50 -3.22
C PHE A 86 14.24 -10.77 -3.84
N PHE A 87 13.93 -11.05 -5.11
CA PHE A 87 14.57 -12.12 -5.89
C PHE A 87 15.26 -11.52 -7.12
N GLN A 88 16.60 -11.49 -7.10
CA GLN A 88 17.45 -10.86 -8.13
C GLN A 88 17.67 -11.70 -9.40
N ASN A 89 17.21 -12.95 -9.42
CA ASN A 89 17.29 -13.87 -10.56
C ASN A 89 15.94 -14.54 -10.78
N PHE A 90 14.88 -13.74 -10.87
CA PHE A 90 13.53 -14.19 -11.10
C PHE A 90 13.16 -14.00 -12.58
N PRO A 91 13.35 -15.01 -13.45
CA PRO A 91 12.99 -14.90 -14.84
C PRO A 91 11.47 -14.87 -14.97
N TYR A 92 10.94 -13.75 -15.43
CA TYR A 92 9.52 -13.61 -15.75
C TYR A 92 9.38 -13.02 -17.15
N THR A 93 8.45 -13.56 -17.92
CA THR A 93 8.11 -13.06 -19.24
C THR A 93 6.65 -12.66 -19.21
N ASP A 94 6.34 -11.45 -19.66
CA ASP A 94 4.98 -10.96 -19.85
C ASP A 94 4.62 -11.08 -21.33
N GLU A 95 3.75 -12.04 -21.64
CA GLU A 95 3.24 -12.32 -22.98
C GLU A 95 2.00 -11.49 -23.34
N ASN A 96 1.53 -10.63 -22.44
CA ASN A 96 0.30 -9.84 -22.58
C ASN A 96 0.55 -8.36 -22.85
N ASN A 97 1.65 -8.03 -23.54
CA ASN A 97 2.05 -6.64 -23.65
C ASN A 97 1.45 -5.91 -24.88
N PRO A 98 0.69 -4.82 -24.71
CA PRO A 98 0.13 -4.05 -25.82
C PRO A 98 1.08 -2.97 -26.39
N TYR A 99 2.28 -2.80 -25.82
CA TYR A 99 3.19 -1.68 -26.11
C TYR A 99 4.38 -2.03 -27.02
N THR A 100 4.58 -3.29 -27.36
CA THR A 100 5.65 -3.67 -28.29
C THR A 100 5.12 -3.64 -29.73
N GLU A 101 5.68 -2.75 -30.56
CA GLU A 101 5.36 -2.63 -32.00
C GLU A 101 5.56 -3.95 -32.77
N ASP A 102 6.27 -4.92 -32.17
CA ASP A 102 6.65 -6.21 -32.74
C ASP A 102 5.98 -7.45 -32.06
N ASN A 103 5.02 -7.29 -31.13
CA ASN A 103 4.51 -8.40 -30.29
C ASN A 103 5.62 -9.19 -29.55
N LYS A 104 6.75 -8.55 -29.25
CA LYS A 104 7.81 -9.19 -28.46
C LYS A 104 7.41 -9.22 -27.00
N ASP A 105 7.50 -10.40 -26.39
CA ASP A 105 7.29 -10.58 -24.97
C ASP A 105 8.35 -9.79 -24.17
N LEU A 106 7.94 -9.14 -23.09
CA LEU A 106 8.86 -8.41 -22.22
C LEU A 106 9.40 -9.34 -21.16
N THR A 107 10.70 -9.30 -20.95
CA THR A 107 11.37 -10.10 -19.93
C THR A 107 11.76 -9.23 -18.75
N TYR A 108 11.67 -9.81 -17.57
CA TYR A 108 12.07 -9.26 -16.29
C TYR A 108 12.93 -10.30 -15.57
N ASN A 109 13.85 -9.84 -14.75
CA ASN A 109 14.82 -10.70 -14.07
C ASN A 109 14.86 -10.49 -12.56
N THR A 110 14.12 -9.50 -12.04
CA THR A 110 14.06 -9.20 -10.62
C THR A 110 12.63 -8.99 -10.17
N LEU A 111 12.23 -9.69 -9.10
CA LEU A 111 11.02 -9.40 -8.33
C LEU A 111 11.40 -8.63 -7.07
N GLY A 112 10.66 -7.58 -6.76
CA GLY A 112 10.86 -6.78 -5.56
C GLY A 112 9.66 -5.88 -5.30
N TYR A 113 9.90 -4.78 -4.60
CA TYR A 113 8.88 -3.78 -4.33
C TYR A 113 9.50 -2.40 -4.14
N PHE A 114 8.73 -1.38 -4.47
CA PHE A 114 9.02 -0.01 -4.04
C PHE A 114 8.44 0.20 -2.65
N LYS A 115 9.29 0.66 -1.74
CA LYS A 115 8.93 1.09 -0.40
C LYS A 115 8.88 2.61 -0.39
N LEU A 116 7.73 3.18 -0.04
CA LEU A 116 7.59 4.62 0.14
C LEU A 116 7.38 4.92 1.63
N GLU A 117 8.31 5.63 2.25
CA GLU A 117 8.09 6.24 3.56
C GLU A 117 7.40 7.58 3.36
N VAL A 118 6.18 7.72 3.90
CA VAL A 118 5.32 8.88 3.67
C VAL A 118 5.00 9.56 4.97
N GLU A 119 5.14 10.88 5.00
CA GLU A 119 4.79 11.70 6.15
C GLU A 119 4.11 13.00 5.71
N TYR A 120 2.96 13.29 6.33
CA TYR A 120 2.24 14.55 6.19
C TYR A 120 2.60 15.52 7.32
N PHE A 121 2.66 16.81 7.01
CA PHE A 121 2.91 17.87 7.99
C PHE A 121 4.17 17.62 8.84
N ARG A 122 5.25 17.07 8.24
CA ARG A 122 6.55 16.84 8.90
C ARG A 122 7.05 18.08 9.66
N ASN A 123 6.87 19.26 9.04
CA ASN A 123 7.29 20.55 9.60
C ASN A 123 6.23 21.23 10.49
N GLU A 124 5.00 20.72 10.54
CA GLU A 124 3.89 21.29 11.32
C GLU A 124 3.15 20.20 12.12
N PRO A 125 3.82 19.53 13.10
CA PRO A 125 3.30 18.30 13.69
C PRO A 125 1.94 18.43 14.38
N PHE A 126 1.55 19.63 14.82
CA PHE A 126 0.23 19.87 15.41
C PHE A 126 -0.93 19.60 14.43
N GLN A 127 -0.69 19.76 13.12
CA GLN A 127 -1.71 19.48 12.10
C GLN A 127 -1.98 17.99 11.93
N LYS A 128 -1.05 17.10 12.33
CA LYS A 128 -1.25 15.64 12.31
C LYS A 128 -2.45 15.21 13.18
N GLU A 129 -2.85 16.02 14.15
CA GLU A 129 -4.03 15.77 15.00
C GLU A 129 -5.36 15.97 14.26
N SER A 130 -5.37 16.69 13.15
CA SER A 130 -6.55 16.83 12.29
C SER A 130 -6.74 15.62 11.36
N LEU A 131 -5.72 14.76 11.25
CA LEU A 131 -5.74 13.62 10.36
C LEU A 131 -6.62 12.51 10.90
N THR A 132 -7.49 12.04 10.02
CA THR A 132 -8.45 10.97 10.30
C THR A 132 -8.27 9.85 9.28
N PRO A 133 -8.63 8.60 9.64
CA PRO A 133 -8.56 7.45 8.76
C PRO A 133 -9.15 7.69 7.36
N ASP A 134 -10.27 8.40 7.28
CA ASP A 134 -10.96 8.68 6.03
C ASP A 134 -10.22 9.67 5.12
N LEU A 135 -9.37 10.55 5.68
CA LEU A 135 -8.49 11.44 4.93
C LEU A 135 -7.25 10.71 4.46
N ILE A 136 -6.57 10.02 5.38
CA ILE A 136 -5.34 9.25 5.13
C ILE A 136 -5.56 8.31 3.93
N GLN A 137 -6.72 7.65 3.87
CA GLN A 137 -6.99 6.72 2.79
C GLN A 137 -7.07 7.32 1.39
N GLN A 138 -7.29 8.62 1.23
CA GLN A 138 -7.49 9.19 -0.10
C GLN A 138 -6.20 9.28 -0.92
N ILE A 139 -5.06 9.59 -0.30
CA ILE A 139 -3.83 9.85 -1.06
C ILE A 139 -3.30 8.59 -1.75
N PRO A 140 -3.28 7.39 -1.15
CA PRO A 140 -2.89 6.19 -1.88
C PRO A 140 -3.83 5.82 -3.03
N PHE A 141 -5.14 6.12 -2.92
CA PHE A 141 -6.08 5.95 -4.05
C PHE A 141 -5.79 6.89 -5.22
N ILE A 142 -5.30 8.10 -4.95
CA ILE A 142 -4.85 9.03 -5.99
C ILE A 142 -3.50 8.58 -6.55
N THR A 143 -2.61 8.11 -5.68
CA THR A 143 -1.26 7.64 -6.02
C THR A 143 -1.31 6.46 -7.00
N ILE A 144 -2.21 5.49 -6.80
CA ILE A 144 -2.32 4.35 -7.72
C ILE A 144 -2.76 4.78 -9.12
N ASP A 145 -3.64 5.78 -9.25
CA ASP A 145 -4.06 6.31 -10.55
C ASP A 145 -2.88 7.03 -11.25
N ILE A 146 -2.03 7.75 -10.51
CA ILE A 146 -0.80 8.37 -11.05
C ILE A 146 0.18 7.29 -11.54
N LEU A 147 0.39 6.24 -10.75
CA LEU A 147 1.32 5.16 -11.10
C LEU A 147 0.83 4.31 -12.26
N LYS A 148 -0.49 4.14 -12.42
CA LYS A 148 -1.10 3.53 -13.60
C LYS A 148 -0.74 4.28 -14.87
N GLU A 149 -0.77 5.62 -14.85
CA GLU A 149 -0.37 6.41 -16.02
C GLU A 149 1.14 6.39 -16.24
N PHE A 150 1.93 6.35 -15.16
CA PHE A 150 3.38 6.18 -15.25
C PHE A 150 3.79 4.84 -15.88
N SER A 151 3.15 3.73 -15.48
CA SER A 151 3.49 2.39 -15.98
C SER A 151 3.15 2.20 -17.47
N LYS A 152 2.22 2.98 -18.02
CA LYS A 152 1.84 2.93 -19.44
C LYS A 152 2.83 3.63 -20.39
N ARG A 153 3.80 4.37 -19.85
CA ARG A 153 4.77 5.11 -20.68
C ARG A 153 5.75 4.14 -21.35
N LYS A 154 6.06 4.35 -22.63
CA LYS A 154 6.93 3.46 -23.42
C LYS A 154 8.32 3.32 -22.80
N GLU A 155 8.86 4.40 -22.24
CA GLU A 155 10.14 4.41 -21.52
C GLU A 155 10.14 3.57 -20.24
N ASN A 156 8.99 3.08 -19.77
CA ASN A 156 8.85 2.27 -18.57
C ASN A 156 8.48 0.81 -18.87
N GLN A 157 8.49 0.37 -20.13
CA GLN A 157 8.06 -0.98 -20.52
C GLN A 157 8.77 -2.12 -19.74
N TYR A 158 10.03 -1.91 -19.34
CA TYR A 158 10.81 -2.89 -18.56
C TYR A 158 10.61 -2.78 -17.03
N LEU A 159 9.58 -2.08 -16.60
CA LEU A 159 9.10 -1.98 -15.23
C LEU A 159 7.63 -2.37 -15.19
N LEU A 160 7.31 -3.47 -14.51
CA LEU A 160 5.92 -3.92 -14.33
C LEU A 160 5.52 -3.76 -12.87
N LEU A 161 4.72 -2.73 -12.59
CA LEU A 161 4.18 -2.44 -11.25
C LEU A 161 2.88 -3.24 -10.99
N ASP A 162 2.67 -3.67 -9.75
CA ASP A 162 1.38 -4.19 -9.27
C ASP A 162 0.37 -3.04 -9.10
N ILE A 163 -0.19 -2.60 -10.23
CA ILE A 163 -1.16 -1.50 -10.31
C ILE A 163 -2.62 -1.97 -10.21
N GLU A 164 -2.85 -3.27 -10.29
CA GLU A 164 -4.19 -3.88 -10.17
C GLU A 164 -4.56 -4.10 -8.71
N SER A 165 -3.59 -4.37 -7.84
CA SER A 165 -3.82 -4.46 -6.41
C SER A 165 -3.76 -3.08 -5.74
N PRO A 166 -4.50 -2.86 -4.64
CA PRO A 166 -4.32 -1.66 -3.83
C PRO A 166 -2.90 -1.58 -3.27
N ILE A 167 -2.34 -0.37 -3.20
CA ILE A 167 -1.09 -0.08 -2.48
C ILE A 167 -1.24 -0.59 -1.04
N TYR A 168 -0.28 -1.39 -0.55
CA TYR A 168 -0.32 -1.82 0.85
C TYR A 168 0.15 -0.67 1.74
N VAL A 169 -0.64 -0.30 2.75
CA VAL A 169 -0.31 0.85 3.61
C VAL A 169 -0.23 0.42 5.07
N PHE A 170 0.93 0.61 5.70
CA PHE A 170 1.03 0.61 7.15
C PHE A 170 0.91 2.03 7.68
N VAL A 171 -0.08 2.29 8.52
CA VAL A 171 -0.23 3.58 9.22
C VAL A 171 0.28 3.45 10.63
N ILE A 172 1.16 4.35 11.03
CA ILE A 172 1.80 4.34 12.34
C ILE A 172 1.26 5.49 13.20
N SER A 173 0.99 5.19 14.46
CA SER A 173 0.67 6.15 15.50
C SER A 173 1.54 5.91 16.72
N LYS A 174 1.99 6.99 17.36
CA LYS A 174 2.75 6.89 18.62
C LYS A 174 2.15 7.64 19.80
N LYS A 175 1.00 8.28 19.60
CA LYS A 175 0.33 9.13 20.58
C LYS A 175 -1.18 8.90 20.57
N LEU A 176 -1.76 8.97 21.77
CA LEU A 176 -3.19 8.92 22.03
C LEU A 176 -3.64 10.19 22.73
N LYS A 177 -4.88 10.60 22.48
CA LYS A 177 -5.57 11.67 23.20
C LYS A 177 -6.93 11.21 23.71
N PRO A 178 -7.39 11.68 24.88
CA PRO A 178 -6.70 12.64 25.76
C PRO A 178 -5.63 12.00 26.66
N MET A 179 -5.63 10.67 26.79
CA MET A 179 -4.72 9.94 27.67
C MET A 179 -4.21 8.67 27.00
N GLU A 180 -3.09 8.15 27.49
CA GLU A 180 -2.63 6.82 27.14
C GLU A 180 -3.56 5.75 27.73
N VAL A 181 -3.70 4.64 27.01
CA VAL A 181 -4.57 3.52 27.39
C VAL A 181 -3.74 2.25 27.44
N GLN A 182 -3.96 1.46 28.49
CA GLN A 182 -3.48 0.08 28.50
C GLN A 182 -4.46 -0.80 27.72
N TRP A 183 -4.00 -1.39 26.64
CA TRP A 183 -4.78 -2.19 25.70
C TRP A 183 -5.06 -3.60 26.21
N THR A 184 -5.83 -3.68 27.29
CA THR A 184 -6.50 -4.91 27.73
C THR A 184 -7.67 -5.24 26.79
N GLU A 185 -8.16 -6.48 26.84
CA GLU A 185 -9.35 -6.89 26.09
C GLU A 185 -10.56 -6.01 26.39
N GLU A 186 -10.75 -5.65 27.66
CA GLU A 186 -11.80 -4.73 28.10
C GLU A 186 -11.68 -3.36 27.41
N ASN A 187 -10.48 -2.77 27.36
CA ASN A 187 -10.26 -1.46 26.73
C ASN A 187 -10.36 -1.53 25.20
N ILE A 188 -9.93 -2.64 24.57
CA ILE A 188 -10.12 -2.85 23.13
C ILE A 188 -11.62 -2.87 22.79
N ASN A 189 -12.44 -3.54 23.60
CA ASN A 189 -13.88 -3.55 23.44
C ASN A 189 -14.52 -2.18 23.75
N ARG A 190 -14.05 -1.49 24.79
CA ARG A 190 -14.51 -0.14 25.17
C ARG A 190 -14.27 0.88 24.06
N TYR A 191 -13.10 0.87 23.42
CA TYR A 191 -12.72 1.81 22.35
C TYR A 191 -12.85 1.21 20.95
N LYS A 192 -13.68 0.17 20.80
CA LYS A 192 -13.92 -0.59 19.56
C LYS A 192 -14.17 0.29 18.34
N LYS A 193 -14.99 1.34 18.48
CA LYS A 193 -15.31 2.27 17.39
C LYS A 193 -14.09 3.06 16.91
N SER A 194 -13.30 3.61 17.84
CA SER A 194 -12.06 4.34 17.53
C SER A 194 -11.01 3.43 16.91
N ILE A 195 -10.82 2.22 17.42
CA ILE A 195 -9.88 1.25 16.81
C ILE A 195 -10.39 0.80 15.44
N GLY A 196 -11.69 0.53 15.33
CA GLY A 196 -12.34 0.05 14.11
C GLY A 196 -12.04 0.93 12.89
N THR A 197 -12.10 2.25 13.04
CA THR A 197 -11.84 3.18 11.92
C THR A 197 -10.39 3.12 11.42
N TRP A 198 -9.41 2.97 12.32
CA TRP A 198 -7.99 2.85 11.96
C TRP A 198 -7.63 1.46 11.42
N THR A 199 -8.30 0.41 11.89
CA THR A 199 -8.08 -0.96 11.38
C THR A 199 -8.73 -1.23 10.03
N GLN A 200 -9.64 -0.36 9.59
CA GLN A 200 -10.38 -0.52 8.33
C GLN A 200 -9.84 0.27 7.16
N ILE A 201 -8.82 1.11 7.38
CA ILE A 201 -8.20 1.92 6.33
C ILE A 201 -7.82 0.98 5.17
N TYR A 202 -8.26 1.28 3.95
CA TYR A 202 -8.02 0.48 2.73
C TYR A 202 -8.56 -0.98 2.74
N SER A 203 -9.44 -1.36 3.66
CA SER A 203 -9.91 -2.76 3.79
C SER A 203 -10.89 -3.24 2.71
N GLY A 204 -11.35 -2.36 1.80
CA GLY A 204 -12.22 -2.72 0.66
C GLY A 204 -13.59 -3.31 1.00
N GLN A 205 -13.89 -3.58 2.27
CA GLN A 205 -15.16 -4.14 2.74
C GLN A 205 -15.91 -3.09 3.55
N TRP A 206 -17.02 -2.61 2.98
CA TRP A 206 -17.74 -1.44 3.48
C TRP A 206 -19.17 -1.70 3.95
N THR A 207 -19.61 -2.95 4.16
CA THR A 207 -21.04 -3.18 4.49
C THR A 207 -21.40 -4.10 5.65
N ASP A 208 -20.49 -4.83 6.30
CA ASP A 208 -20.89 -5.67 7.44
C ASP A 208 -19.98 -5.44 8.65
N TYR A 209 -20.22 -4.35 9.39
CA TYR A 209 -19.72 -4.21 10.76
C TYR A 209 -20.54 -5.12 11.69
N SER A 210 -20.42 -6.44 11.52
CA SER A 210 -20.92 -7.36 12.54
C SER A 210 -19.94 -7.36 13.71
N ASP A 211 -20.47 -7.53 14.93
CA ASP A 211 -19.64 -7.67 16.12
C ASP A 211 -18.63 -8.82 15.97
N GLU A 212 -19.03 -9.87 15.26
CA GLU A 212 -18.21 -11.03 14.89
C GLU A 212 -17.03 -10.67 13.99
N LEU A 213 -17.20 -9.78 12.99
CA LEU A 213 -16.10 -9.35 12.12
C LEU A 213 -15.07 -8.52 12.90
N PHE A 214 -15.53 -7.64 13.79
CA PHE A 214 -14.62 -6.91 14.68
C PHE A 214 -13.88 -7.88 15.60
N GLU A 215 -14.59 -8.77 16.29
CA GLU A 215 -13.97 -9.77 17.16
C GLU A 215 -12.96 -10.61 16.40
N ARG A 216 -13.24 -11.05 15.16
CA ARG A 216 -12.25 -11.76 14.34
C ARG A 216 -11.01 -10.92 14.03
N ARG A 217 -11.18 -9.62 13.78
CA ARG A 217 -10.10 -8.68 13.44
C ARG A 217 -9.28 -8.26 14.65
N THR A 218 -9.87 -8.27 15.85
CA THR A 218 -9.22 -7.86 17.10
C THR A 218 -8.93 -9.00 18.06
N LYS A 219 -9.36 -10.24 17.75
CA LYS A 219 -9.27 -11.43 18.60
C LYS A 219 -7.88 -11.70 19.13
N LYS A 220 -6.86 -11.20 18.44
CA LYS A 220 -5.46 -11.21 18.88
C LYS A 220 -4.79 -9.93 18.38
N ASN A 221 -4.72 -8.92 19.24
CA ASN A 221 -3.65 -7.92 19.12
C ASN A 221 -2.34 -8.69 18.93
N LEU A 222 -1.61 -8.44 17.83
CA LEU A 222 -0.36 -9.17 17.59
C LEU A 222 0.72 -8.75 18.59
N SER A 223 0.56 -7.60 19.25
CA SER A 223 1.40 -7.25 20.40
C SER A 223 1.01 -8.08 21.62
N ASN A 224 2.03 -8.61 22.29
CA ASN A 224 1.92 -9.19 23.62
C ASN A 224 2.02 -8.13 24.74
N ARG A 225 2.09 -6.84 24.40
CA ARG A 225 2.19 -5.71 25.34
C ARG A 225 0.90 -4.91 25.33
N VAL A 226 0.49 -4.45 26.51
CA VAL A 226 -0.68 -3.55 26.66
C VAL A 226 -0.40 -2.11 26.23
N THR A 227 0.84 -1.78 25.88
CA THR A 227 1.24 -0.43 25.46
C THR A 227 1.21 -0.23 23.94
N GLU A 228 0.72 -1.23 23.20
CA GLU A 228 0.82 -1.32 21.75
C GLU A 228 -0.44 -1.97 21.16
N LEU A 229 -0.80 -1.61 19.94
CA LEU A 229 -1.82 -2.28 19.13
C LEU A 229 -1.25 -2.53 17.75
N HIS A 230 -1.21 -3.80 17.33
CA HIS A 230 -0.74 -4.21 16.02
C HIS A 230 -1.84 -4.96 15.29
N PHE A 231 -2.39 -4.33 14.25
CA PHE A 231 -3.44 -4.90 13.41
C PHE A 231 -2.98 -4.98 11.96
N ILE A 232 -3.06 -6.16 11.38
CA ILE A 232 -2.69 -6.41 9.98
C ILE A 232 -3.92 -6.94 9.25
N GLN A 233 -4.20 -6.34 8.12
CA GLN A 233 -5.29 -6.68 7.22
C GLN A 233 -4.73 -6.97 5.83
N ARG A 234 -5.63 -7.40 4.93
CA ARG A 234 -5.29 -7.80 3.56
C ARG A 234 -4.55 -6.72 2.77
N ASN A 235 -4.93 -5.45 2.93
CA ASN A 235 -4.40 -4.33 2.15
C ASN A 235 -3.76 -3.23 3.00
N SER A 236 -3.73 -3.40 4.32
CA SER A 236 -3.25 -2.37 5.24
C SER A 236 -2.85 -2.93 6.58
N GLY A 237 -2.05 -2.17 7.32
CA GLY A 237 -1.79 -2.40 8.73
C GLY A 237 -1.93 -1.11 9.52
N PHE A 238 -2.37 -1.23 10.76
CA PHE A 238 -2.37 -0.13 11.73
C PHE A 238 -1.55 -0.53 12.94
N ILE A 239 -0.63 0.35 13.32
CA ILE A 239 0.31 0.12 14.41
C ILE A 239 0.29 1.33 15.31
N TYR A 240 -0.15 1.11 16.54
CA TYR A 240 0.04 2.04 17.63
C TYR A 240 1.10 1.50 18.59
N MET A 241 2.08 2.32 18.93
CA MET A 241 3.04 2.02 20.00
C MET A 241 3.20 3.27 20.85
N VAL A 242 3.05 3.18 22.18
CA VAL A 242 3.34 4.32 23.05
C VAL A 242 4.74 4.89 22.75
N GLN A 243 4.89 6.22 22.80
CA GLN A 243 6.11 6.95 22.39
C GLN A 243 7.41 6.27 22.81
N LYS A 244 7.52 5.86 24.09
CA LYS A 244 8.72 5.19 24.62
C LYS A 244 9.05 3.89 23.88
N ASN A 245 8.04 3.05 23.61
CA ASN A 245 8.24 1.78 22.90
C ASN A 245 8.52 2.03 21.42
N TYR A 246 7.87 3.04 20.82
CA TYR A 246 8.17 3.43 19.45
C TYR A 246 9.65 3.78 19.28
N GLU A 247 10.22 4.58 20.19
CA GLU A 247 11.63 4.99 20.11
C GLU A 247 12.64 3.85 20.32
N THR A 248 12.27 2.82 21.08
CA THR A 248 13.19 1.74 21.49
C THR A 248 13.02 0.45 20.69
N GLU A 249 11.81 0.15 20.22
CA GLU A 249 11.43 -1.19 19.75
C GLU A 249 10.88 -1.19 18.32
N PHE A 250 10.58 -0.01 17.75
CA PHE A 250 10.02 0.08 16.40
C PHE A 250 10.93 -0.55 15.34
N GLY A 251 12.26 -0.45 15.48
CA GLY A 251 13.20 -1.10 14.56
C GLY A 251 13.05 -2.62 14.51
N TYR A 252 12.84 -3.27 15.66
CA TYR A 252 12.56 -4.71 15.72
C TYR A 252 11.23 -5.04 15.06
N MET A 253 10.19 -4.26 15.37
CA MET A 253 8.86 -4.44 14.82
C MET A 253 8.86 -4.25 13.28
N TYR A 254 9.57 -3.24 12.79
CA TYR A 254 9.78 -2.99 11.37
C TYR A 254 10.37 -4.22 10.66
N GLN A 255 11.46 -4.77 11.18
CA GLN A 255 12.13 -5.94 10.60
C GLN A 255 11.27 -7.22 10.62
N ARG A 256 10.45 -7.41 11.66
CA ARG A 256 9.69 -8.65 11.86
C ARG A 256 8.27 -8.61 11.31
N LEU A 257 7.72 -7.42 11.09
CA LEU A 257 6.32 -7.22 10.75
C LEU A 257 6.14 -6.44 9.46
N LEU A 258 6.78 -5.27 9.35
CA LEU A 258 6.62 -4.42 8.16
C LEU A 258 7.34 -5.02 6.98
N ASN A 259 8.61 -5.41 7.12
CA ASN A 259 9.44 -5.94 6.02
C ASN A 259 8.95 -7.27 5.40
N PRO A 260 8.47 -8.26 6.17
CA PRO A 260 7.99 -9.50 5.57
C PRO A 260 6.68 -9.32 4.78
N THR A 261 5.87 -8.31 5.13
CA THR A 261 4.57 -8.06 4.49
C THR A 261 4.67 -7.78 2.97
N PRO A 262 5.48 -6.81 2.49
CA PRO A 262 5.66 -6.57 1.07
C PRO A 262 6.35 -7.72 0.35
N GLN A 263 7.20 -8.51 1.02
CA GLN A 263 7.78 -9.74 0.44
C GLN A 263 6.69 -10.76 0.11
N ILE A 264 5.75 -11.01 1.04
CA ILE A 264 4.61 -11.89 0.79
C ILE A 264 3.75 -11.34 -0.35
N ARG A 265 3.53 -10.02 -0.39
CA ARG A 265 2.77 -9.40 -1.49
C ARG A 265 3.47 -9.50 -2.84
N ALA A 266 4.80 -9.37 -2.88
CA ALA A 266 5.57 -9.56 -4.10
C ALA A 266 5.43 -11.00 -4.62
N VAL A 267 5.48 -12.00 -3.75
CA VAL A 267 5.22 -13.41 -4.12
C VAL A 267 3.80 -13.59 -4.67
N LEU A 268 2.79 -13.03 -3.99
CA LEU A 268 1.40 -13.11 -4.46
C LEU A 268 1.24 -12.45 -5.83
N PHE A 269 1.83 -11.28 -6.01
CA PHE A 269 1.84 -10.59 -7.30
C PHE A 269 2.48 -11.46 -8.38
N ALA A 270 3.64 -12.07 -8.10
CA ALA A 270 4.30 -12.95 -9.05
C ALA A 270 3.45 -14.17 -9.43
N LEU A 271 2.80 -14.81 -8.46
CA LEU A 271 1.89 -15.93 -8.73
C LEU A 271 0.69 -15.51 -9.59
N MET A 272 0.12 -14.34 -9.32
CA MET A 272 -0.96 -13.78 -10.14
C MET A 272 -0.50 -13.48 -11.56
N SER A 273 0.67 -12.87 -11.72
CA SER A 273 1.25 -12.52 -13.02
C SER A 273 1.62 -13.75 -13.84
N ILE A 274 2.15 -14.80 -13.21
CA ILE A 274 2.38 -16.10 -13.85
C ILE A 274 1.06 -16.73 -14.29
N ASN A 275 0.03 -16.72 -13.42
CA ASN A 275 -1.26 -17.30 -13.77
C ASN A 275 -1.92 -16.58 -14.96
N ASN A 276 -1.89 -15.24 -14.97
CA ASN A 276 -2.40 -14.44 -16.08
C ASN A 276 -1.62 -14.72 -17.39
N SER A 277 -0.29 -14.85 -17.29
CA SER A 277 0.58 -15.24 -18.40
C SER A 277 0.20 -16.61 -18.97
N LEU A 278 -0.02 -17.61 -18.10
CA LEU A 278 -0.46 -18.95 -18.51
C LEU A 278 -1.83 -18.89 -19.22
N ASP A 279 -2.78 -18.15 -18.68
CA ASP A 279 -4.10 -17.98 -19.30
C ASP A 279 -3.99 -17.37 -20.71
N VAL A 280 -3.14 -16.35 -20.89
CA VAL A 280 -2.86 -15.74 -22.20
C VAL A 280 -2.23 -16.75 -23.15
N LEU A 281 -1.28 -17.56 -22.68
CA LEU A 281 -0.68 -18.61 -23.50
C LEU A 281 -1.67 -19.70 -23.88
N PHE A 282 -2.57 -20.11 -22.98
CA PHE A 282 -3.64 -21.03 -23.30
C PHE A 282 -4.57 -20.43 -24.36
N MET A 283 -4.98 -19.18 -24.20
CA MET A 283 -5.83 -18.49 -25.17
C MET A 283 -5.16 -18.35 -26.53
N LYS A 284 -3.89 -17.91 -26.58
CA LYS A 284 -3.07 -17.88 -27.80
C LYS A 284 -2.99 -19.26 -28.45
N ARG A 285 -2.84 -20.33 -27.67
CA ARG A 285 -2.82 -21.73 -28.15
C ARG A 285 -4.17 -22.22 -28.68
N TYR A 286 -5.29 -21.73 -28.15
CA TYR A 286 -6.62 -22.06 -28.69
C TYR A 286 -6.92 -21.29 -29.98
N SER A 287 -6.37 -20.07 -30.14
CA SER A 287 -6.46 -19.32 -31.39
C SER A 287 -5.45 -19.82 -32.45
N ASP A 288 -4.25 -20.23 -32.04
CA ASP A 288 -3.20 -20.78 -32.88
C ASP A 288 -3.09 -22.29 -32.65
N VAL A 289 -3.79 -23.07 -33.47
CA VAL A 289 -3.80 -24.54 -33.42
C VAL A 289 -2.35 -25.11 -33.41
N PHE A 290 -1.89 -25.49 -32.21
CA PHE A 290 -0.70 -26.28 -31.83
C PHE A 290 0.72 -25.65 -31.94
N MET A 291 1.33 -25.32 -30.79
CA MET A 291 2.80 -25.25 -30.57
C MET A 291 3.30 -26.39 -29.65
N SER A 292 4.59 -26.74 -29.78
CA SER A 292 5.23 -28.01 -29.37
C SER A 292 5.41 -28.22 -27.86
N LEU A 293 5.25 -29.48 -27.44
CA LEU A 293 5.40 -29.99 -26.06
C LEU A 293 6.68 -29.54 -25.33
N GLU A 294 7.79 -29.34 -26.03
CA GLU A 294 9.08 -28.93 -25.44
C GLU A 294 9.01 -27.61 -24.65
N GLN A 295 8.23 -26.62 -25.12
CA GLN A 295 8.12 -25.33 -24.44
C GLN A 295 7.31 -25.42 -23.13
N ILE A 296 6.41 -26.42 -23.02
CA ILE A 296 5.61 -26.68 -21.81
C ILE A 296 6.45 -27.39 -20.75
N GLU A 297 7.30 -28.34 -21.17
CA GLU A 297 8.20 -29.06 -20.26
C GLU A 297 9.29 -28.16 -19.69
N GLU A 298 9.74 -27.12 -20.41
CA GLU A 298 10.66 -26.12 -19.85
C GLU A 298 10.00 -25.25 -18.77
N LYS A 299 8.74 -24.83 -18.95
CA LYS A 299 8.06 -23.96 -17.96
C LYS A 299 7.60 -24.69 -16.69
N THR A 300 7.30 -25.99 -16.75
CA THR A 300 6.86 -26.78 -15.59
C THR A 300 8.00 -27.29 -14.69
N LYS A 301 9.25 -27.04 -15.08
CA LYS A 301 10.45 -27.37 -14.28
C LYS A 301 10.92 -26.24 -13.35
N ASN A 302 10.31 -25.05 -13.44
CA ASN A 302 10.46 -23.95 -12.47
C ASN A 302 9.39 -24.03 -11.38
#